data_AF-A0A2W1N597-F1
#
_entry.id   AF-A0A2W1N597-F1
#
_cell.length_a   1.000
_cell.length_b   1.000
_cell.length_c   1.000
_cell.angle_alpha   90.00
_cell.angle_beta   90.00
_cell.angle_gamma   90.00
#
_symmetry.space_group_name_H-M   'P 1'
#
loop_
_entity.id
_entity.type
_entity.pdbx_description
1 polymer ?
#
loop_
_entity_poly.entity_id
_entity_poly.type
_entity_poly.pdbx_seq_one_letter_code
_entity_poly.pdbx_strand_id
1 'polypeptide(L)'
;MLACNKDQAEIAEFNKNCSCAEEVSADFTMEDLASTVPALFDYRTETDTTFEGSYVYFEAKDTNAEYTWYIGSEVIHEKNFTRKMEGSQLIGQQLPMTLVVKKAPNLVCFPNDDGYDSIIKSLTLVDFNSFDYYHNYNHLFEGTFRFKDHLKPGQDSIDVVVELKANGEDGVGYDRALLYGMGHNNTDLELDGTWRITYRQIFFQSGEGYSVQRMHHRMDGIVEIELLKIEGLNDPPPEYHLEGRKL
;
A
#
# COMPACT_ATOMS: atom_id res chain seq x y z
N MET A 1 -25.12 -14.50 49.72
CA MET A 1 -24.73 -14.61 48.29
C MET A 1 -26.02 -14.56 47.48
N LEU A 2 -26.37 -13.38 46.94
CA LEU A 2 -27.46 -13.28 45.97
C LEU A 2 -26.87 -13.59 44.59
N ALA A 3 -27.28 -14.72 44.02
CA ALA A 3 -26.98 -15.07 42.63
C ALA A 3 -27.79 -14.15 41.71
N CYS A 4 -27.09 -13.48 40.80
CA CYS A 4 -27.69 -12.63 39.78
C CYS A 4 -28.23 -13.55 38.68
N ASN A 5 -29.52 -13.88 38.72
CA ASN A 5 -30.21 -14.42 37.55
C ASN A 5 -30.36 -13.26 36.56
N LYS A 6 -29.52 -13.22 35.51
CA LYS A 6 -29.80 -12.41 34.33
C LYS A 6 -31.01 -13.04 33.64
N ASP A 7 -32.15 -12.38 33.72
CA ASP A 7 -33.31 -12.71 32.91
C ASP A 7 -32.90 -12.65 31.44
N GLN A 8 -32.79 -13.83 30.83
CA GLN A 8 -32.48 -13.97 29.42
C GLN A 8 -33.75 -13.60 28.65
N ALA A 9 -33.74 -12.45 27.98
CA ALA A 9 -34.84 -12.04 27.10
C ALA A 9 -35.12 -13.15 26.08
N GLU A 10 -36.41 -13.45 25.86
CA GLU A 10 -36.88 -14.56 25.05
C GLU A 10 -36.27 -14.54 23.63
N ILE A 11 -35.60 -15.64 23.28
CA ILE A 11 -34.78 -15.86 22.08
C ILE A 11 -35.64 -15.99 20.78
N ALA A 12 -36.96 -15.78 20.84
CA ALA A 12 -37.88 -16.26 19.81
C ALA A 12 -38.00 -15.38 18.53
N GLU A 13 -37.54 -14.12 18.52
CA GLU A 13 -37.53 -13.27 17.30
C GLU A 13 -36.12 -12.87 16.82
N PHE A 14 -35.07 -13.32 17.51
CA PHE A 14 -33.73 -12.74 17.51
C PHE A 14 -32.88 -12.92 16.22
N ASN A 15 -33.36 -13.60 15.18
CA ASN A 15 -32.44 -14.12 14.14
C ASN A 15 -32.86 -13.93 12.69
N LYS A 16 -33.93 -13.17 12.39
CA LYS A 16 -34.39 -13.09 11.00
C LYS A 16 -33.69 -12.06 10.11
N ASN A 17 -32.88 -11.14 10.65
CA ASN A 17 -32.32 -10.03 9.86
C ASN A 17 -30.84 -9.64 10.15
N CYS A 18 -30.06 -10.51 10.81
CA CYS A 18 -28.67 -10.22 11.18
C CYS A 18 -27.64 -10.52 10.08
N SER A 19 -28.06 -10.88 8.86
CA SER A 19 -27.17 -11.25 7.76
C SER A 19 -26.29 -10.10 7.24
N CYS A 20 -26.65 -8.85 7.56
CA CYS A 20 -25.91 -7.65 7.18
C CYS A 20 -25.39 -6.88 8.40
N ALA A 21 -25.51 -7.44 9.60
CA ALA A 21 -24.99 -6.83 10.82
C ALA A 21 -23.53 -7.24 10.98
N GLU A 22 -22.68 -6.31 11.41
CA GLU A 22 -21.29 -6.56 11.76
C GLU A 22 -21.06 -6.08 13.20
N GLU A 23 -20.19 -6.77 13.93
CA GLU A 23 -19.68 -6.30 15.22
C GLU A 23 -18.82 -5.05 14.99
N VAL A 24 -18.61 -4.25 16.04
CA VAL A 24 -17.67 -3.12 15.98
C VAL A 24 -16.29 -3.64 15.60
N SER A 25 -15.62 -2.97 14.66
CA SER A 25 -14.28 -3.36 14.20
C SER A 25 -13.33 -2.17 14.15
N ALA A 26 -12.16 -2.31 14.72
CA ALA A 26 -11.12 -1.28 14.75
C ALA A 26 -10.13 -1.36 13.58
N ASP A 27 -10.47 -2.04 12.48
CA ASP A 27 -9.55 -2.15 11.33
C ASP A 27 -9.35 -0.82 10.59
N PHE A 28 -8.16 -0.64 10.01
CA PHE A 28 -7.77 0.58 9.30
C PHE A 28 -6.75 0.33 8.18
N THR A 29 -6.62 1.28 7.26
CA THR A 29 -5.55 1.32 6.25
C THR A 29 -4.52 2.39 6.58
N MET A 30 -3.28 2.14 6.15
CA MET A 30 -2.18 3.11 6.13
C MET A 30 -1.69 3.19 4.70
N GLU A 31 -1.68 4.37 4.10
CA GLU A 31 -1.33 4.55 2.71
C GLU A 31 -0.25 5.62 2.56
N ASP A 32 0.88 5.27 1.92
CA ASP A 32 1.95 6.21 1.59
C ASP A 32 1.54 7.08 0.41
N LEU A 33 1.88 8.37 0.46
CA LEU A 33 1.57 9.34 -0.59
C LEU A 33 2.82 9.64 -1.40
N ALA A 34 2.77 9.36 -2.70
CA ALA A 34 3.89 9.56 -3.63
C ALA A 34 4.27 11.05 -3.87
N SER A 35 3.61 11.98 -3.17
CA SER A 35 3.76 13.42 -3.30
C SER A 35 3.90 14.09 -1.93
N THR A 36 4.85 15.02 -1.81
CA THR A 36 4.98 15.91 -0.65
C THR A 36 3.89 16.99 -0.59
N VAL A 37 3.03 17.06 -1.62
CA VAL A 37 1.87 17.94 -1.70
C VAL A 37 0.61 17.07 -1.89
N PRO A 38 -0.19 16.84 -0.83
CA PRO A 38 -1.35 15.94 -0.87
C PRO A 38 -2.43 16.30 -1.91
N ALA A 39 -2.48 17.55 -2.38
CA ALA A 39 -3.55 18.05 -3.23
C ALA A 39 -3.34 17.88 -4.74
N LEU A 40 -2.16 17.45 -5.20
CA LEU A 40 -1.83 17.47 -6.63
C LEU A 40 -1.91 16.09 -7.30
N PHE A 41 -1.72 14.99 -6.54
CA PHE A 41 -1.74 13.62 -7.07
C PHE A 41 -2.18 12.64 -5.97
N ASP A 42 -3.31 11.95 -6.16
CA ASP A 42 -3.88 11.00 -5.19
C ASP A 42 -3.29 9.59 -5.36
N TYR A 43 -1.97 9.51 -5.46
CA TYR A 43 -1.25 8.24 -5.54
C TYR A 43 -1.03 7.71 -4.13
N ARG A 44 -2.00 6.92 -3.68
CA ARG A 44 -1.98 6.21 -2.40
C ARG A 44 -1.58 4.77 -2.60
N THR A 45 -0.65 4.31 -1.78
CA THR A 45 -0.22 2.90 -1.77
C THR A 45 -0.32 2.37 -0.35
N GLU A 46 -1.15 1.36 -0.13
CA GLU A 46 -1.22 0.68 1.17
C GLU A 46 0.16 0.19 1.60
N THR A 47 0.55 0.48 2.84
CA THR A 47 1.90 0.19 3.32
C THR A 47 1.97 -0.11 4.82
N ASP A 48 3.03 -0.81 5.21
CA ASP A 48 3.56 -0.95 6.57
C ASP A 48 4.92 -0.25 6.73
N THR A 49 5.42 0.39 5.67
CA THR A 49 6.75 1.00 5.61
C THR A 49 6.72 2.25 4.74
N THR A 50 7.37 3.33 5.16
CA THR A 50 7.35 4.61 4.42
C THR A 50 8.71 5.31 4.53
N PHE A 51 9.00 6.21 3.60
CA PHE A 51 10.20 7.04 3.72
C PHE A 51 10.06 8.12 4.80
N GLU A 52 11.19 8.48 5.39
CA GLU A 52 11.31 9.70 6.21
C GLU A 52 10.97 10.92 5.36
N GLY A 53 10.15 11.82 5.93
CA GLY A 53 9.64 13.00 5.25
C GLY A 53 8.40 12.78 4.38
N SER A 54 7.98 11.53 4.14
CA SER A 54 6.75 11.19 3.41
C SER A 54 5.48 11.54 4.20
N TYR A 55 4.35 11.59 3.49
CA TYR A 55 3.03 11.67 4.10
C TYR A 55 2.35 10.30 4.07
N VAL A 56 1.73 9.92 5.19
CA VAL A 56 0.90 8.72 5.30
C VAL A 56 -0.54 9.12 5.61
N TYR A 57 -1.48 8.59 4.83
CA TYR A 57 -2.90 8.70 5.06
C TYR A 57 -3.38 7.50 5.89
N PHE A 58 -4.14 7.79 6.94
CA PHE A 58 -4.73 6.80 7.82
C PHE A 58 -6.24 6.87 7.67
N GLU A 59 -6.91 5.72 7.52
CA GLU A 59 -8.36 5.65 7.48
C GLU A 59 -8.90 4.46 8.26
N ALA A 60 -9.75 4.73 9.25
CA ALA A 60 -10.56 3.71 9.89
C ALA A 60 -11.61 3.15 8.91
N LYS A 61 -11.71 1.84 8.81
CA LYS A 61 -12.67 1.19 7.88
C LYS A 61 -14.09 1.27 8.39
N ASP A 62 -14.27 1.15 9.70
CA ASP A 62 -15.60 1.22 10.28
C ASP A 62 -16.18 2.65 10.16
N THR A 63 -17.48 2.74 9.93
CA THR A 63 -18.19 4.00 9.65
C THR A 63 -19.16 4.36 10.76
N ASN A 64 -19.42 5.65 10.98
CA ASN A 64 -20.34 6.12 12.03
C ASN A 64 -19.94 5.69 13.46
N ALA A 65 -18.64 5.71 13.75
CA ALA A 65 -18.08 5.42 15.07
C ALA A 65 -17.43 6.66 15.71
N GLU A 66 -17.08 6.52 16.99
CA GLU A 66 -16.07 7.36 17.63
C GLU A 66 -14.69 6.70 17.41
N TYR A 67 -13.72 7.49 16.94
CA TYR A 67 -12.36 7.02 16.66
C TYR A 67 -11.40 7.65 17.66
N THR A 68 -10.44 6.87 18.15
CA THR A 68 -9.31 7.39 18.92
C THR A 68 -8.04 6.69 18.47
N TRP A 69 -7.15 7.47 17.88
CA TRP A 69 -5.84 7.02 17.45
C TRP A 69 -4.80 7.38 18.49
N TYR A 70 -3.87 6.46 18.76
CA TYR A 70 -2.68 6.70 19.55
C TYR A 70 -1.45 6.48 18.68
N ILE A 71 -0.68 7.56 18.48
CA ILE A 71 0.56 7.58 17.68
C ILE A 71 1.66 8.17 18.57
N GLY A 72 2.42 7.30 19.24
CA GLY A 72 3.36 7.75 20.27
C GLY A 72 2.64 8.47 21.41
N SER A 73 2.92 9.76 21.61
CA SER A 73 2.25 10.60 22.60
C SER A 73 1.02 11.35 22.07
N GLU A 74 0.74 11.24 20.78
CA GLU A 74 -0.32 11.99 20.12
C GLU A 74 -1.64 11.22 20.14
N VAL A 75 -2.74 11.97 20.30
CA VAL A 75 -4.11 11.45 20.30
C VAL A 75 -4.93 12.19 19.25
N ILE A 76 -5.53 11.46 18.31
CA ILE A 76 -6.33 12.01 17.21
C ILE A 76 -7.72 11.37 17.25
N HIS A 77 -8.78 12.15 17.00
CA HIS A 77 -10.18 11.72 17.10
C HIS A 77 -10.94 11.68 15.76
N GLU A 78 -10.21 11.69 14.65
CA GLU A 78 -10.78 11.75 13.30
C GLU A 78 -10.90 10.33 12.70
N LYS A 79 -11.87 10.12 11.79
CA LYS A 79 -11.99 8.86 11.04
C LYS A 79 -10.74 8.63 10.17
N ASN A 80 -10.27 9.68 9.53
CA ASN A 80 -9.11 9.68 8.67
C ASN A 80 -8.32 10.97 8.83
N PHE A 81 -7.01 10.90 8.62
CA PHE A 81 -6.10 12.05 8.67
C PHE A 81 -4.84 11.73 7.87
N THR A 82 -4.07 12.77 7.52
CA THR A 82 -2.75 12.62 6.90
C THR A 82 -1.68 13.11 7.86
N ARG A 83 -0.59 12.35 8.02
CA ARG A 83 0.54 12.71 8.88
C ARG A 83 1.83 12.72 8.07
N LYS A 84 2.63 13.78 8.22
CA LYS A 84 4.02 13.75 7.75
C LYS A 84 4.88 12.95 8.72
N MET A 85 5.62 11.98 8.21
CA MET A 85 6.45 11.09 9.00
C MET A 85 7.87 11.65 9.11
N GLU A 86 8.11 12.49 10.11
CA GLU A 86 9.40 13.15 10.33
C GLU A 86 10.12 12.61 11.57
N GLY A 87 11.46 12.67 11.53
CA GLY A 87 12.31 12.39 12.68
C GLY A 87 13.32 11.32 12.35
N SER A 88 14.54 11.73 12.05
CA SER A 88 15.64 10.82 11.71
C SER A 88 15.94 9.81 12.81
N GLN A 89 15.63 10.11 14.08
CA GLN A 89 15.74 9.17 15.19
C GLN A 89 14.79 7.97 15.08
N LEU A 90 13.70 8.07 14.31
CA LEU A 90 12.70 7.02 14.14
C LEU A 90 13.02 6.07 12.97
N ILE A 91 14.03 6.38 12.16
CA ILE A 91 14.48 5.52 11.05
C ILE A 91 14.88 4.14 11.60
N GLY A 92 14.40 3.09 10.95
CA GLY A 92 14.60 1.70 11.34
C GLY A 92 13.74 1.23 12.51
N GLN A 93 12.93 2.11 13.11
CA GLN A 93 12.01 1.74 14.18
C GLN A 93 10.63 1.36 13.64
N GLN A 94 9.95 0.47 14.37
CA GLN A 94 8.54 0.18 14.16
C GLN A 94 7.68 1.07 15.07
N LEU A 95 6.90 1.96 14.46
CA LEU A 95 6.00 2.86 15.15
C LEU A 95 4.63 2.18 15.31
N PRO A 96 4.13 1.98 16.54
CA PRO A 96 2.82 1.37 16.76
C PRO A 96 1.71 2.40 16.53
N MET A 97 0.84 2.13 15.55
CA MET A 97 -0.37 2.90 15.27
C MET A 97 -1.54 2.16 15.91
N THR A 98 -2.11 2.72 16.97
CA THR A 98 -3.25 2.11 17.66
C THR A 98 -4.53 2.83 17.26
N LEU A 99 -5.54 2.09 16.82
CA LEU A 99 -6.90 2.60 16.63
C LEU A 99 -7.82 1.94 17.66
N VAL A 100 -8.61 2.75 18.34
CA VAL A 100 -9.74 2.34 19.17
C VAL A 100 -11.03 2.87 18.53
N VAL A 101 -12.00 1.99 18.35
CA VAL A 101 -13.31 2.31 17.78
C VAL A 101 -14.39 2.05 18.83
N LYS A 102 -15.33 3.00 18.96
CA LYS A 102 -16.49 2.88 19.85
C LYS A 102 -17.81 3.18 19.15
N LYS A 103 -18.83 2.38 19.42
CA LYS A 103 -20.21 2.55 18.93
C LYS A 103 -21.25 2.08 19.94
N ALA A 104 -22.51 2.36 19.65
CA ALA A 104 -23.62 1.70 20.34
C ALA A 104 -23.59 0.19 20.05
N PRO A 105 -23.61 -0.69 21.08
CA PRO A 105 -23.56 -2.11 20.87
C PRO A 105 -24.84 -2.65 20.20
N ASN A 106 -24.69 -3.56 19.25
CA ASN A 106 -25.79 -4.24 18.58
C ASN A 106 -26.16 -5.53 19.31
N LEU A 107 -26.79 -5.37 20.48
CA LEU A 107 -27.26 -6.48 21.31
C LEU A 107 -28.39 -7.31 20.69
N VAL A 108 -28.93 -6.90 19.52
CA VAL A 108 -29.98 -7.63 18.79
C VAL A 108 -29.39 -8.69 17.87
N CYS A 109 -28.19 -8.48 17.34
CA CYS A 109 -27.52 -9.47 16.50
C CYS A 109 -26.32 -10.10 17.21
N PHE A 110 -25.72 -9.37 18.14
CA PHE A 110 -24.51 -9.76 18.85
C PHE A 110 -24.73 -9.52 20.35
N PRO A 111 -25.29 -10.51 21.08
CA PRO A 111 -25.60 -10.36 22.52
C PRO A 111 -24.42 -9.98 23.42
N ASN A 112 -23.20 -10.21 22.93
CA ASN A 112 -21.95 -9.95 23.64
C ASN A 112 -21.21 -8.71 23.09
N ASP A 113 -21.75 -8.04 22.07
CA ASP A 113 -21.18 -6.79 21.57
C ASP A 113 -21.19 -5.76 22.70
N ASP A 114 -20.01 -5.25 23.02
CA ASP A 114 -19.80 -4.21 24.03
C ASP A 114 -19.56 -2.84 23.39
N GLY A 115 -19.67 -2.75 22.06
CA GLY A 115 -19.54 -1.54 21.29
C GLY A 115 -18.10 -1.06 21.16
N TYR A 116 -17.11 -1.91 21.42
CA TYR A 116 -15.70 -1.54 21.52
C TYR A 116 -14.80 -2.51 20.74
N ASP A 117 -13.86 -1.97 19.97
CA ASP A 117 -12.75 -2.74 19.44
C ASP A 117 -11.46 -1.90 19.39
N SER A 118 -10.32 -2.56 19.36
CA SER A 118 -9.02 -1.91 19.19
C SER A 118 -8.03 -2.78 18.44
N ILE A 119 -7.22 -2.17 17.57
CA ILE A 119 -6.13 -2.86 16.87
C ILE A 119 -4.86 -2.00 16.87
N ILE A 120 -3.71 -2.68 16.76
CA ILE A 120 -2.41 -2.05 16.60
C ILE A 120 -1.79 -2.55 15.29
N LYS A 121 -1.39 -1.63 14.41
CA LYS A 121 -0.55 -1.94 13.23
C LYS A 121 0.76 -1.17 13.35
N SER A 122 1.85 -1.77 12.90
CA SER A 122 3.17 -1.12 12.93
C SER A 122 3.48 -0.45 11.59
N LEU A 123 4.08 0.73 11.66
CA LEU A 123 4.62 1.46 10.51
C LEU A 123 6.14 1.62 10.68
N THR A 124 6.92 1.15 9.72
CA THR A 124 8.38 1.27 9.72
C THR A 124 8.80 2.52 8.96
N LEU A 125 9.71 3.31 9.53
CA LEU A 125 10.28 4.47 8.83
C LEU A 125 11.64 4.10 8.26
N VAL A 126 11.88 4.39 6.97
CA VAL A 126 13.16 4.13 6.31
C VAL A 126 13.74 5.41 5.72
N ASP A 127 15.06 5.47 5.64
CA ASP A 127 15.76 6.62 5.05
C ASP A 127 15.82 6.48 3.53
N PHE A 128 15.14 7.39 2.82
CA PHE A 128 15.23 7.49 1.36
C PHE A 128 16.64 7.86 0.91
N ASN A 129 17.36 8.66 1.70
CA ASN A 129 18.67 9.21 1.35
C ASN A 129 19.84 8.37 1.84
N SER A 130 19.59 7.27 2.54
CA SER A 130 20.69 6.43 3.03
C SER A 130 21.47 5.88 1.84
N PHE A 131 22.80 5.93 1.94
CA PHE A 131 23.71 5.31 0.98
C PHE A 131 23.37 3.82 0.77
N ASP A 132 22.77 3.18 1.79
CA ASP A 132 22.22 1.81 1.73
C ASP A 132 20.95 1.70 0.88
N TYR A 133 20.05 2.68 0.85
CA TYR A 133 18.90 2.66 -0.06
C TYR A 133 19.34 2.68 -1.53
N TYR A 134 20.44 3.40 -1.83
CA TYR A 134 20.97 3.54 -3.18
C TYR A 134 21.98 2.47 -3.61
N HIS A 135 22.59 1.74 -2.67
CA HIS A 135 23.67 0.78 -2.97
C HIS A 135 23.48 -0.62 -2.37
N ASN A 136 22.36 -0.87 -1.71
CA ASN A 136 22.01 -2.22 -1.29
C ASN A 136 21.13 -2.87 -2.37
N TYR A 137 21.73 -3.83 -3.10
CA TYR A 137 21.12 -4.63 -4.18
C TYR A 137 19.88 -5.45 -3.77
N ASN A 138 19.37 -5.27 -2.55
CA ASN A 138 18.16 -5.90 -2.02
C ASN A 138 16.98 -4.93 -1.94
N HIS A 139 17.02 -3.79 -2.64
CA HIS A 139 15.90 -2.86 -2.67
C HIS A 139 14.62 -3.55 -3.19
N LEU A 140 13.45 -3.14 -2.70
CA LEU A 140 12.17 -3.81 -2.98
C LEU A 140 11.97 -4.04 -4.49
N PHE A 141 12.18 -3.00 -5.30
CA PHE A 141 12.00 -3.04 -6.76
C PHE A 141 13.21 -3.52 -7.57
N GLU A 142 14.39 -3.71 -6.97
CA GLU A 142 15.58 -4.17 -7.71
C GLU A 142 15.75 -5.68 -7.59
N GLY A 143 16.08 -6.37 -8.68
CA GLY A 143 16.37 -7.80 -8.68
C GLY A 143 15.62 -8.57 -9.77
N THR A 144 15.52 -9.88 -9.60
CA THR A 144 14.81 -10.75 -10.56
C THR A 144 13.41 -11.07 -10.06
N PHE A 145 12.44 -10.95 -10.95
CA PHE A 145 11.04 -11.18 -10.70
C PHE A 145 10.50 -12.22 -11.67
N ARG A 146 9.67 -13.13 -11.18
CA ARG A 146 8.98 -14.11 -12.02
C ARG A 146 7.51 -13.74 -12.13
N PHE A 147 7.06 -13.47 -13.34
CA PHE A 147 5.68 -13.17 -13.67
C PHE A 147 5.03 -14.30 -14.42
N LYS A 148 3.72 -14.45 -14.25
CA LYS A 148 2.93 -15.33 -15.09
C LYS A 148 2.89 -14.77 -16.51
N ASP A 149 3.29 -15.58 -17.48
CA ASP A 149 3.27 -15.16 -18.89
C ASP A 149 1.92 -15.55 -19.51
N HIS A 150 1.18 -14.53 -19.92
CA HIS A 150 -0.08 -14.68 -20.66
C HIS A 150 0.06 -14.36 -22.14
N LEU A 151 1.24 -13.88 -22.55
CA LEU A 151 1.49 -13.30 -23.86
C LEU A 151 1.97 -14.35 -24.86
N LYS A 152 2.56 -15.46 -24.41
CA LYS A 152 3.11 -16.51 -25.28
C LYS A 152 2.47 -17.89 -25.04
N PRO A 153 1.86 -18.51 -26.07
CA PRO A 153 1.36 -19.88 -25.97
C PRO A 153 2.48 -20.88 -25.63
N GLY A 154 2.32 -21.65 -24.55
CA GLY A 154 3.27 -22.68 -24.12
C GLY A 154 4.40 -22.19 -23.21
N GLN A 155 4.39 -20.92 -22.81
CA GLN A 155 5.26 -20.38 -21.78
C GLN A 155 4.41 -20.00 -20.56
N ASP A 156 4.71 -20.59 -19.40
CA ASP A 156 3.91 -20.37 -18.18
C ASP A 156 4.38 -19.14 -17.37
N SER A 157 5.63 -18.71 -17.58
CA SER A 157 6.24 -17.59 -16.85
C SER A 157 7.36 -16.88 -17.61
N ILE A 158 7.59 -15.61 -17.27
CA ILE A 158 8.74 -14.81 -17.70
C ILE A 158 9.53 -14.35 -16.47
N ASP A 159 10.85 -14.35 -16.59
CA ASP A 159 11.73 -13.72 -15.60
C ASP A 159 12.08 -12.32 -16.11
N VAL A 160 11.88 -11.34 -15.24
CA VAL A 160 12.16 -9.93 -15.50
C VAL A 160 13.18 -9.45 -14.48
N VAL A 161 14.33 -8.99 -14.96
CA VAL A 161 15.33 -8.34 -14.12
C VAL A 161 15.04 -6.85 -14.14
N VAL A 162 14.94 -6.24 -12.96
CA VAL A 162 14.81 -4.79 -12.77
C VAL A 162 16.09 -4.28 -12.13
N GLU A 163 16.74 -3.32 -12.79
CA GLU A 163 17.88 -2.57 -12.26
C GLU A 163 17.49 -1.10 -12.12
N LEU A 164 17.71 -0.50 -10.94
CA LEU A 164 17.50 0.93 -10.74
C LEU A 164 18.83 1.65 -10.88
N LYS A 165 18.93 2.63 -11.80
CA LYS A 165 20.17 3.41 -11.99
C LYS A 165 19.99 4.87 -11.63
N ALA A 166 20.81 5.35 -10.69
CA ALA A 166 20.91 6.77 -10.36
C ALA A 166 21.57 7.54 -11.50
N ASN A 167 21.07 8.73 -11.83
CA ASN A 167 21.68 9.61 -12.82
C ASN A 167 22.62 10.63 -12.13
N GLY A 168 23.86 10.69 -12.59
CA GLY A 168 24.85 11.70 -12.18
C GLY A 168 25.70 11.34 -10.95
N GLU A 169 26.72 12.16 -10.69
CA GLU A 169 27.68 11.98 -9.58
C GLU A 169 27.07 12.23 -8.19
N ASP A 170 25.90 12.87 -8.13
CA ASP A 170 25.26 13.31 -6.87
C ASP A 170 24.24 12.31 -6.30
N GLY A 171 23.90 11.23 -7.02
CA GLY A 171 23.09 10.12 -6.50
C GLY A 171 21.62 10.42 -6.20
N VAL A 172 21.12 11.62 -6.50
CA VAL A 172 19.73 12.01 -6.23
C VAL A 172 18.90 11.89 -7.50
N GLY A 173 18.21 10.76 -7.62
CA GLY A 173 17.27 10.49 -8.70
C GLY A 173 17.71 9.30 -9.51
N TYR A 174 16.85 8.29 -9.53
CA TYR A 174 16.93 7.27 -10.55
C TYR A 174 16.15 7.76 -11.75
N ASP A 175 16.72 7.63 -12.93
CA ASP A 175 16.00 7.97 -14.15
C ASP A 175 15.72 6.72 -14.98
N ARG A 176 16.32 5.57 -14.67
CA ARG A 176 16.27 4.38 -15.54
C ARG A 176 15.90 3.11 -14.80
N ALA A 177 14.86 2.43 -15.29
CA ALA A 177 14.59 1.01 -15.02
C ALA A 177 14.82 0.19 -16.29
N LEU A 178 15.65 -0.85 -16.20
CA LEU A 178 15.89 -1.78 -17.30
C LEU A 178 15.11 -3.06 -17.02
N LEU A 179 14.18 -3.41 -17.91
CA LEU A 179 13.37 -4.63 -17.83
C LEU A 179 13.83 -5.62 -18.90
N TYR A 180 14.58 -6.63 -18.46
CA TYR A 180 15.07 -7.71 -19.31
C TYR A 180 14.04 -8.84 -19.40
N GLY A 181 13.93 -9.56 -20.53
CA GLY A 181 13.15 -10.81 -20.60
C GLY A 181 11.68 -10.71 -21.03
N MET A 182 11.14 -9.50 -21.23
CA MET A 182 9.75 -9.30 -21.73
C MET A 182 9.60 -9.47 -23.25
N GLY A 183 10.65 -9.87 -23.94
CA GLY A 183 10.76 -9.74 -25.39
C GLY A 183 9.77 -10.62 -26.17
N HIS A 184 8.90 -9.98 -26.94
CA HIS A 184 8.48 -10.52 -28.24
C HIS A 184 9.58 -10.33 -29.31
N ASN A 185 10.68 -9.59 -29.01
CA ASN A 185 11.81 -9.30 -29.92
C ASN A 185 13.18 -8.96 -29.24
N ASN A 186 13.47 -9.42 -28.02
CA ASN A 186 14.77 -9.17 -27.32
C ASN A 186 15.19 -7.69 -27.14
N THR A 187 14.25 -6.74 -27.16
CA THR A 187 14.55 -5.35 -26.80
C THR A 187 14.30 -5.16 -25.32
N ASP A 188 15.35 -4.85 -24.56
CA ASP A 188 15.24 -4.39 -23.18
C ASP A 188 14.35 -3.15 -23.15
N LEU A 189 13.37 -3.12 -22.24
CA LEU A 189 12.56 -1.91 -22.06
C LEU A 189 13.32 -1.00 -21.09
N GLU A 190 13.75 0.13 -21.63
CA GLU A 190 14.36 1.23 -20.86
C GLU A 190 13.26 2.23 -20.53
N LEU A 191 12.96 2.39 -19.25
CA LEU A 191 11.99 3.37 -18.76
C LEU A 191 12.76 4.58 -18.24
N ASP A 192 12.79 5.65 -19.04
CA ASP A 192 13.37 6.95 -18.69
C ASP A 192 12.30 7.95 -18.25
N GLY A 193 12.49 8.68 -17.14
CA GLY A 193 11.54 9.73 -16.75
C GLY A 193 11.59 10.24 -15.31
N THR A 194 10.68 11.17 -14.96
CA THR A 194 10.53 11.68 -13.58
C THR A 194 9.73 10.70 -12.73
N TRP A 195 10.25 10.35 -11.56
CA TRP A 195 9.64 9.31 -10.72
C TRP A 195 8.77 9.92 -9.63
N ARG A 196 7.63 9.29 -9.38
CA ARG A 196 6.97 9.38 -8.08
C ARG A 196 7.13 8.02 -7.43
N ILE A 197 7.54 8.01 -6.17
CA ILE A 197 7.83 6.78 -5.45
C ILE A 197 7.18 6.85 -4.08
N THR A 198 6.46 5.79 -3.74
CA THR A 198 6.19 5.40 -2.36
C THR A 198 7.12 4.23 -2.04
N TYR A 199 7.20 3.81 -0.78
CA TYR A 199 8.02 2.64 -0.45
C TYR A 199 7.64 1.39 -1.24
N ARG A 200 6.35 1.26 -1.61
CA ARG A 200 5.78 0.06 -2.26
C ARG A 200 5.38 0.26 -3.71
N GLN A 201 5.46 1.47 -4.26
CA GLN A 201 5.06 1.72 -5.64
C GLN A 201 5.96 2.73 -6.34
N ILE A 202 6.36 2.41 -7.55
CA ILE A 202 7.03 3.34 -8.48
C ILE A 202 6.04 3.69 -9.59
N PHE A 203 5.97 4.98 -9.89
CA PHE A 203 5.26 5.52 -11.05
C PHE A 203 6.27 6.08 -12.05
N PHE A 204 6.25 5.53 -13.25
CA PHE A 204 7.08 5.95 -14.38
C PHE A 204 6.31 6.98 -15.23
N GLN A 205 6.83 8.19 -15.36
CA GLN A 205 6.33 9.18 -16.32
C GLN A 205 7.33 9.32 -17.47
N SER A 206 7.03 8.76 -18.64
CA SER A 206 7.93 8.93 -19.78
C SER A 206 7.90 10.36 -20.34
N GLY A 207 9.05 10.81 -20.85
CA GLY A 207 9.21 12.15 -21.44
C GLY A 207 8.53 12.33 -22.81
N GLU A 208 8.39 11.27 -23.61
CA GLU A 208 7.76 11.33 -24.93
C GLU A 208 7.06 10.00 -25.27
N GLY A 209 5.74 10.01 -25.43
CA GLY A 209 4.99 8.90 -26.05
C GLY A 209 4.67 7.68 -25.18
N TYR A 210 4.83 7.70 -23.86
CA TYR A 210 4.25 6.68 -22.96
C TYR A 210 3.50 7.33 -21.81
N SER A 211 2.33 6.81 -21.45
CA SER A 211 1.58 7.19 -20.24
C SER A 211 1.84 6.18 -19.12
N VAL A 212 1.89 6.70 -17.89
CA VAL A 212 2.05 6.05 -16.57
C VAL A 212 2.21 4.54 -16.61
N GLN A 213 3.41 4.05 -16.34
CA GLN A 213 3.67 2.63 -16.10
C GLN A 213 3.98 2.47 -14.62
N ARG A 214 3.44 1.43 -13.99
CA ARG A 214 3.49 1.28 -12.53
C ARG A 214 4.18 -0.03 -12.18
N MET A 215 5.00 -0.02 -11.15
CA MET A 215 5.43 -1.23 -10.45
C MET A 215 4.96 -1.15 -9.00
N HIS A 216 4.16 -2.11 -8.56
CA HIS A 216 3.54 -2.12 -7.24
C HIS A 216 3.86 -3.41 -6.49
N HIS A 217 4.43 -3.28 -5.30
CA HIS A 217 4.69 -4.36 -4.35
C HIS A 217 3.61 -4.41 -3.28
N ARG A 218 2.65 -5.29 -3.49
CA ARG A 218 1.54 -5.50 -2.56
C ARG A 218 1.99 -6.02 -1.21
N MET A 219 1.14 -5.81 -0.21
CA MET A 219 1.35 -6.29 1.15
C MET A 219 1.45 -7.82 1.27
N ASP A 220 0.89 -8.58 0.32
CA ASP A 220 0.93 -10.04 0.26
C ASP A 220 2.15 -10.61 -0.50
N GLY A 221 3.06 -9.74 -0.93
CA GLY A 221 4.27 -10.09 -1.66
C GLY A 221 4.07 -10.34 -3.16
N ILE A 222 2.87 -10.10 -3.70
CA ILE A 222 2.64 -10.05 -5.15
C ILE A 222 3.22 -8.74 -5.69
N VAL A 223 3.87 -8.84 -6.84
CA VAL A 223 4.38 -7.70 -7.61
C VAL A 223 3.54 -7.57 -8.86
N GLU A 224 3.04 -6.36 -9.09
CA GLU A 224 2.24 -6.00 -10.25
C GLU A 224 3.04 -5.03 -11.11
N ILE A 225 3.13 -5.30 -12.41
CA ILE A 225 3.70 -4.38 -13.40
C ILE A 225 2.63 -4.06 -14.43
N GLU A 226 2.37 -2.77 -14.61
CA GLU A 226 1.47 -2.23 -15.63
C GLU A 226 2.28 -1.44 -16.65
N LEU A 227 2.29 -1.88 -17.90
CA LEU A 227 2.99 -1.22 -19.00
C LEU A 227 1.97 -0.77 -20.06
N LEU A 228 1.91 0.53 -20.32
CA LEU A 228 1.11 1.16 -21.37
C LEU A 228 2.03 1.66 -22.48
N LYS A 229 1.97 1.04 -23.67
CA LYS A 229 2.81 1.41 -24.82
C LYS A 229 2.04 2.28 -25.81
N ILE A 230 2.16 3.61 -25.78
CA ILE A 230 1.44 4.47 -26.75
C ILE A 230 2.16 4.44 -28.12
N GLU A 231 1.60 3.70 -29.07
CA GLU A 231 2.04 3.73 -30.47
C GLU A 231 1.08 4.55 -31.34
N GLY A 232 1.40 5.84 -31.53
CA GLY A 232 0.62 6.71 -32.41
C GLY A 232 -0.80 7.03 -31.91
N LEU A 233 -1.44 8.04 -32.51
CA LEU A 233 -2.74 8.55 -32.05
C LEU A 233 -3.95 7.71 -32.47
N ASN A 234 -3.75 6.66 -33.27
CA ASN A 234 -4.84 6.01 -34.02
C ASN A 234 -5.15 4.55 -33.60
N ASP A 235 -4.33 3.92 -32.76
CA ASP A 235 -4.60 2.60 -32.21
C ASP A 235 -4.44 2.63 -30.68
N PRO A 236 -5.30 1.94 -29.92
CA PRO A 236 -5.13 1.84 -28.47
C PRO A 236 -3.80 1.15 -28.16
N PRO A 237 -3.01 1.69 -27.20
CA PRO A 237 -1.75 1.08 -26.78
C PRO A 237 -1.97 -0.36 -26.32
N PRO A 238 -1.09 -1.33 -26.63
CA PRO A 238 -1.10 -2.59 -25.91
C PRO A 238 -0.79 -2.31 -24.43
N GLU A 239 -1.68 -2.81 -23.58
CA GLU A 239 -1.59 -2.77 -22.13
C GLU A 239 -1.12 -4.13 -21.64
N TYR A 240 -0.03 -4.13 -20.87
CA TYR A 240 0.49 -5.34 -20.23
C TYR A 240 0.24 -5.24 -18.74
N HIS A 241 -0.50 -6.20 -18.20
CA HIS A 241 -0.66 -6.41 -16.76
C HIS A 241 0.02 -7.72 -16.39
N LEU A 242 1.10 -7.62 -15.62
CA LEU A 242 1.89 -8.76 -15.18
C LEU A 242 1.79 -8.91 -13.67
N GLU A 243 1.48 -10.12 -13.20
CA GLU A 243 1.47 -10.46 -11.78
C GLU A 243 2.52 -11.53 -11.49
N GLY A 244 3.31 -11.30 -10.46
CA GLY A 244 4.49 -12.09 -10.17
C GLY A 244 5.00 -11.95 -8.76
N ARG A 245 6.22 -12.43 -8.53
CA ARG A 245 6.93 -12.33 -7.26
C ARG A 245 8.41 -12.10 -7.51
N LYS A 246 9.06 -11.42 -6.58
CA LYS A 246 10.53 -11.36 -6.51
C LYS A 246 11.08 -12.75 -6.18
N LEU A 247 12.15 -13.17 -6.86
CA LEU A 247 12.85 -14.43 -6.64
C LEU A 247 13.86 -14.36 -5.49
#